data_AF-A0A8J9ZSM2-F1
#
_entry.id   AF-A0A8J9ZSM2-F1
#
_cell.length_a   1.000
_cell.length_b   1.000
_cell.length_c   1.000
_cell.angle_alpha   90.00
_cell.angle_beta   90.00
_cell.angle_gamma   90.00
#
_symmetry.space_group_name_H-M   'P 1'
#
loop_
_entity.id
_entity.type
_entity.pdbx_description
1 polymer ?
#
loop_
_entity_poly.entity_id
_entity_poly.type
_entity_poly.pdbx_seq_one_letter_code
_entity_poly.pdbx_strand_id
1 'polypeptide(L)'
;MASNPTKSYGLTIPKKGLQKPTAMVARPSIFGDDSDEDTAHEAINRSLLNDAAKKKIRKQTQLQMAKALEEDASVYEYDSVYDDMKKQKEERAAATTGHRVEKKPKYIKALLSAAQRRKLEEDRRMERKVQKEREEEGQEFADKDAFVTSAYKKKLQELREEEERERREAEEEARNDVTKQKDMSGFYRHLLAQTMGRRRRVGHRSRSSRKRWTTKLQPHLRK
;
A
#
# COMPACT_ATOMS: atom_id res chain seq x y z
N MET A 1 53.39 -8.78 13.23
CA MET A 1 52.03 -9.07 13.71
C MET A 1 51.36 -7.74 14.05
N ALA A 2 50.65 -7.12 13.11
CA ALA A 2 49.99 -5.83 13.33
C ALA A 2 48.59 -6.05 13.91
N SER A 3 48.31 -5.45 15.08
CA SER A 3 47.03 -5.56 15.78
C SER A 3 45.99 -4.63 15.17
N ASN A 4 44.83 -5.19 14.78
CA ASN A 4 43.71 -4.42 14.27
C ASN A 4 42.92 -3.78 15.43
N PRO A 5 42.50 -2.51 15.32
CA PRO A 5 41.70 -1.86 16.36
C PRO A 5 40.28 -2.45 16.44
N THR A 6 39.80 -2.67 17.66
CA THR A 6 38.49 -3.27 17.96
C THR A 6 37.36 -2.31 17.57
N LYS A 7 36.45 -2.78 16.71
CA LYS A 7 35.25 -2.04 16.28
C LYS A 7 34.20 -2.11 17.38
N SER A 8 33.83 -0.98 17.98
CA SER A 8 32.73 -0.88 18.93
C SER A 8 31.39 -0.79 18.18
N TYR A 9 30.49 -1.74 18.44
CA TYR A 9 29.12 -1.72 17.94
C TYR A 9 28.18 -1.31 19.08
N GLY A 10 27.45 -0.21 18.90
CA GLY A 10 26.49 0.34 19.86
C GLY A 10 26.19 1.81 19.55
N LEU A 11 25.02 2.31 19.97
CA LEU A 11 24.63 3.71 19.77
C LEU A 11 25.45 4.62 20.70
N THR A 12 26.60 5.10 20.22
CA THR A 12 27.46 6.07 20.92
C THR A 12 26.96 7.49 20.65
N ILE A 13 26.32 8.12 21.63
CA ILE A 13 25.87 9.51 21.54
C ILE A 13 27.04 10.42 21.96
N PRO A 14 27.63 11.23 21.05
CA PRO A 14 28.68 12.16 21.42
C PRO A 14 28.10 13.31 22.25
N LYS A 15 28.55 13.43 23.50
CA LYS A 15 28.22 14.58 24.37
C LYS A 15 28.94 15.83 23.85
N LYS A 16 28.28 16.59 22.96
CA LYS A 16 28.74 17.92 22.56
C LYS A 16 28.05 18.99 23.43
N GLY A 17 28.81 19.51 24.40
CA GLY A 17 28.70 20.85 25.00
C GLY A 17 27.31 21.36 25.41
N LEU A 18 26.87 21.02 26.63
CA LEU A 18 25.79 21.75 27.30
C LEU A 18 26.40 23.00 27.96
N GLN A 19 26.42 24.11 27.24
CA GLN A 19 26.72 25.42 27.82
C GLN A 19 25.55 25.82 28.73
N LYS A 20 25.83 26.07 30.01
CA LYS A 20 24.87 26.63 30.97
C LYS A 20 24.58 28.09 30.57
N PRO A 21 23.32 28.54 30.44
CA PRO A 21 23.04 29.96 30.27
C PRO A 21 23.34 30.69 31.59
N THR A 22 24.31 31.60 31.53
CA THR A 22 24.60 32.60 32.55
C THR A 22 23.80 33.85 32.22
N ALA A 23 22.98 34.30 33.17
CA ALA A 23 22.49 35.66 33.44
C ALA A 23 21.04 35.61 33.96
N MET A 24 20.88 35.59 35.29
CA MET A 24 19.60 35.91 35.92
C MET A 24 19.40 37.42 35.81
N VAL A 25 18.42 37.84 35.03
CA VAL A 25 17.95 39.24 34.99
C VAL A 25 17.35 39.57 36.36
N ALA A 26 17.95 40.54 37.07
CA ALA A 26 17.40 41.06 38.32
C ALA A 26 16.03 41.69 38.04
N ARG A 27 14.99 41.14 38.67
CA ARG A 27 13.62 41.68 38.58
C ARG A 27 13.50 42.81 39.62
N PRO A 28 12.97 43.99 39.27
CA PRO A 28 12.72 45.03 40.27
C PRO A 28 11.67 44.53 41.28
N SER A 29 12.01 44.58 42.57
CA SER A 29 11.11 44.20 43.67
C SER A 29 9.91 45.14 43.73
N ILE A 30 8.70 44.56 43.76
CA ILE A 30 7.41 45.26 43.78
C ILE A 30 6.95 45.62 45.21
N PHE A 31 7.71 45.22 46.23
CA PHE A 31 7.28 45.27 47.65
C PHE A 31 8.18 46.10 48.57
N GLY A 32 9.07 46.93 48.04
CA GLY A 32 10.06 47.60 48.88
C GLY A 32 10.32 49.03 48.46
N ASP A 33 9.40 49.93 48.79
CA ASP A 33 9.67 51.28 49.30
C ASP A 33 8.33 51.98 49.64
N ASP A 34 7.78 51.70 50.82
CA ASP A 34 6.72 52.53 51.42
C ASP A 34 7.15 52.85 52.86
N SER A 35 8.24 53.62 52.95
CA SER A 35 8.70 54.21 54.21
C SER A 35 7.92 55.50 54.45
N ASP A 36 6.83 55.36 55.22
CA ASP A 36 5.88 56.39 55.64
C ASP A 36 6.54 57.53 56.46
N GLU A 37 6.74 58.69 55.84
CA GLU A 37 6.61 60.01 56.48
C GLU A 37 6.38 61.12 55.43
N ASP A 38 5.30 61.01 54.64
CA ASP A 38 4.86 62.06 53.71
C ASP A 38 3.56 62.70 54.18
N THR A 39 3.49 64.03 54.18
CA THR A 39 2.24 64.75 54.52
C THR A 39 1.12 64.40 53.54
N ALA A 40 -0.15 64.40 53.99
CA ALA A 40 -1.31 64.02 53.18
C ALA A 40 -1.39 64.74 51.82
N HIS A 41 -0.86 65.97 51.72
CA HIS A 41 -0.81 66.74 50.49
C HIS A 41 0.22 66.21 49.48
N GLU A 42 1.33 65.64 49.95
CA GLU A 42 2.41 65.08 49.14
C GLU A 42 2.02 63.71 48.58
N ALA A 43 1.31 62.90 49.36
CA ALA A 43 0.71 61.64 48.91
C ALA A 43 -0.33 61.84 47.78
N ILE A 44 -1.16 62.88 47.86
CA ILE A 44 -2.14 63.23 46.81
C ILE A 44 -1.44 63.73 45.54
N ASN A 45 -0.40 64.56 45.67
CA ASN A 45 0.39 65.01 44.54
C ASN A 45 1.11 63.84 43.85
N ARG A 46 1.67 62.89 44.61
CA ARG A 46 2.29 61.67 44.10
C ARG A 46 1.29 60.79 43.37
N SER A 47 0.07 60.62 43.88
CA SER A 47 -0.97 59.83 43.21
C SER A 47 -1.41 60.47 41.89
N LEU A 48 -1.57 61.79 41.84
CA LEU A 48 -1.88 62.53 40.61
C LEU A 48 -0.77 62.43 39.55
N LEU A 49 0.50 62.52 39.96
CA LEU A 49 1.66 62.33 39.06
C LEU A 49 1.72 60.88 38.54
N ASN A 50 1.47 59.90 39.40
CA ASN A 50 1.40 58.49 39.02
C ASN A 50 0.24 58.22 38.05
N ASP A 51 -0.91 58.83 38.26
CA ASP A 51 -2.06 58.68 37.37
C ASP A 51 -1.87 59.39 36.03
N ALA A 52 -1.19 60.54 36.02
CA ALA A 52 -0.75 61.19 34.79
C ALA A 52 0.25 60.32 34.00
N ALA A 53 1.20 59.67 34.70
CA ALA A 53 2.13 58.72 34.09
C ALA A 53 1.40 57.49 33.51
N LYS A 54 0.46 56.89 34.25
CA LYS A 54 -0.38 55.78 33.77
C LYS A 54 -1.19 56.17 32.52
N LYS A 55 -1.76 57.38 32.48
CA LYS A 55 -2.50 57.89 31.30
C LYS A 55 -1.58 58.02 30.08
N LYS A 56 -0.36 58.51 30.25
CA LYS A 56 0.65 58.57 29.18
C LYS A 56 1.01 57.19 28.66
N ILE A 57 1.25 56.22 29.56
CA ILE A 57 1.54 54.83 29.21
C ILE A 57 0.38 54.22 28.43
N ARG A 58 -0.86 54.36 28.90
CA ARG A 58 -2.06 53.87 28.20
C ARG A 58 -2.19 54.45 26.79
N LYS A 59 -1.96 55.76 26.63
CA LYS A 59 -1.97 56.43 25.32
C LYS A 59 -0.89 55.86 24.40
N GLN A 60 0.32 55.66 24.92
CA GLN A 60 1.41 55.04 24.17
C GLN A 60 1.08 53.61 23.75
N THR A 61 0.50 52.80 24.64
CA THR A 61 0.05 51.43 24.34
C THR A 61 -1.04 51.42 23.27
N GLN A 62 -2.02 52.33 23.34
CA GLN A 62 -3.06 52.46 22.31
C GLN A 62 -2.49 52.83 20.94
N LEU A 63 -1.53 53.75 20.89
CA LEU A 63 -0.84 54.10 19.66
C LEU A 63 -0.06 52.92 19.08
N GLN A 64 0.59 52.13 19.94
CA GLN A 64 1.30 50.91 19.53
C GLN A 64 0.34 49.84 19.00
N MET A 65 -0.80 49.64 19.66
CA MET A 65 -1.85 48.71 19.19
C MET A 65 -2.41 49.15 17.84
N ALA A 66 -2.72 50.45 17.68
CA ALA A 66 -3.22 51.00 16.42
C ALA A 66 -2.20 50.86 15.29
N LYS A 67 -0.91 51.14 15.57
CA LYS A 67 0.18 50.97 14.62
C LYS A 67 0.35 49.50 14.22
N ALA A 68 0.26 48.57 15.17
CA ALA A 68 0.34 47.14 14.88
C ALA A 68 -0.83 46.66 13.99
N LEU A 69 -2.04 47.16 14.23
CA LEU A 69 -3.23 46.87 13.40
C LEU A 69 -3.14 47.49 12.00
N GLU A 70 -2.50 48.65 11.85
CA GLU A 70 -2.28 49.31 10.56
C GLU A 70 -1.24 48.58 9.71
N GLU A 71 -0.17 48.08 10.35
CA GLU A 71 0.85 47.27 9.69
C GLU A 71 0.30 45.91 9.25
N ASP A 72 -0.47 45.23 10.11
CA ASP A 72 -1.12 43.96 9.80
C ASP A 72 -2.36 43.72 10.67
N ALA A 73 -3.52 43.60 10.01
CA ALA A 73 -4.80 43.34 10.66
C ALA A 73 -4.87 41.95 11.31
N SER A 74 -4.04 40.99 10.88
CA SER A 74 -4.02 39.62 11.39
C SER A 74 -3.16 39.41 12.65
N VAL A 75 -2.53 40.47 13.17
CA VAL A 75 -1.60 40.42 14.33
C VAL A 75 -2.20 39.74 15.57
N TYR A 76 -3.52 39.76 15.74
CA TYR A 76 -4.20 39.16 16.89
C TYR A 76 -4.97 37.87 16.56
N GLU A 77 -4.88 37.36 15.33
CA GLU A 77 -5.62 36.18 14.84
C GLU A 77 -4.95 34.84 15.21
N TYR A 78 -4.40 34.71 16.42
CA TYR A 78 -3.64 33.53 16.86
C TYR A 78 -4.42 32.21 16.80
N ASP A 79 -5.72 32.25 17.14
CA ASP A 79 -6.58 31.05 17.19
C ASP A 79 -6.80 30.47 15.79
N SER A 80 -6.96 31.33 14.78
CA SER A 80 -7.17 30.92 13.39
C SER A 80 -5.97 30.14 12.82
N VAL A 81 -4.75 30.63 13.07
CA VAL A 81 -3.51 29.97 12.63
C VAL A 81 -3.33 28.64 13.34
N TYR A 82 -3.68 28.55 14.63
CA TYR A 82 -3.61 27.31 15.38
C TYR A 82 -4.61 26.28 14.88
N ASP A 83 -5.85 26.69 14.63
CA ASP A 83 -6.89 25.85 14.04
C ASP A 83 -6.47 25.33 12.67
N ASP A 84 -5.85 26.16 11.83
CA ASP A 84 -5.35 25.75 10.52
C ASP A 84 -4.17 24.78 10.62
N MET A 85 -3.23 25.02 11.53
CA MET A 85 -2.14 24.07 11.81
C MET A 85 -2.67 22.72 12.30
N LYS A 86 -3.70 22.74 13.15
CA LYS A 86 -4.33 21.54 13.69
C LYS A 86 -5.09 20.78 12.61
N LYS A 87 -5.88 21.47 11.79
CA LYS A 87 -6.56 20.90 10.62
C LYS A 87 -5.56 20.27 9.66
N GLN A 88 -4.49 20.96 9.29
CA GLN A 88 -3.44 20.42 8.42
C GLN A 88 -2.77 19.18 9.02
N LYS A 89 -2.54 19.15 10.34
CA LYS A 89 -1.98 17.99 11.03
C LYS A 89 -2.94 16.80 11.00
N GLU A 90 -4.23 17.05 11.22
CA GLU A 90 -5.29 16.04 11.16
C GLU A 90 -5.47 15.49 9.74
N GLU A 91 -5.44 16.34 8.71
CA GLU A 91 -5.48 15.93 7.30
C GLU A 91 -4.28 15.08 6.90
N ARG A 92 -3.06 15.49 7.29
CA ARG A 92 -1.83 14.70 7.06
C ARG A 92 -1.87 13.36 7.79
N ALA A 93 -2.40 13.35 9.02
CA ALA A 93 -2.60 12.13 9.77
C ALA A 93 -3.63 11.22 9.10
N ALA A 94 -4.77 11.76 8.65
CA ALA A 94 -5.81 11.05 7.93
C ALA A 94 -5.31 10.46 6.60
N ALA A 95 -4.52 11.21 5.85
CA ALA A 95 -3.87 10.73 4.62
C ALA A 95 -2.91 9.55 4.89
N THR A 96 -2.21 9.58 6.03
CA THR A 96 -1.28 8.51 6.43
C THR A 96 -2.01 7.30 7.02
N THR A 97 -3.10 7.51 7.75
CA THR A 97 -3.89 6.43 8.38
C THR A 97 -4.82 5.75 7.40
N GLY A 98 -5.32 6.44 6.36
CA GLY A 98 -6.04 5.82 5.24
C GLY A 98 -5.23 4.69 4.59
N HIS A 99 -3.90 4.84 4.54
CA HIS A 99 -2.99 3.79 4.04
C HIS A 99 -2.72 2.64 5.06
N ARG A 100 -3.12 2.79 6.33
CA ARG A 100 -2.98 1.76 7.38
C ARG A 100 -4.22 0.85 7.49
N VAL A 101 -5.40 1.32 7.07
CA VAL A 101 -6.66 0.57 7.20
C VAL A 101 -6.70 -0.68 6.30
N GLU A 102 -5.96 -0.71 5.19
CA GLU A 102 -5.88 -1.88 4.30
C GLU A 102 -4.54 -2.64 4.34
N LYS A 103 -3.83 -2.64 5.48
CA LYS A 103 -2.62 -3.46 5.62
C LYS A 103 -2.97 -4.94 5.73
N LYS A 104 -3.37 -5.53 4.61
CA LYS A 104 -3.55 -6.97 4.47
C LYS A 104 -2.22 -7.65 4.81
N PRO A 105 -2.26 -8.74 5.60
CA PRO A 105 -1.05 -9.43 5.98
C PRO A 105 -0.33 -9.98 4.75
N LYS A 106 0.99 -9.76 4.71
CA LYS A 106 1.85 -10.00 3.54
C LYS A 106 1.77 -11.45 3.02
N TYR A 107 1.55 -12.43 3.91
CA TYR A 107 1.69 -13.85 3.57
C TYR A 107 0.41 -14.69 3.65
N ILE A 108 -0.71 -14.19 4.20
CA ILE A 108 -1.90 -15.02 4.41
C ILE A 108 -2.45 -15.59 3.11
N LYS A 109 -2.46 -14.81 2.03
CA LYS A 109 -2.91 -15.29 0.72
C LYS A 109 -2.05 -16.45 0.20
N ALA A 110 -0.73 -16.35 0.37
CA ALA A 110 0.19 -17.40 -0.06
C ALA A 110 -0.04 -18.69 0.74
N LEU A 111 -0.19 -18.58 2.06
CA LEU A 111 -0.48 -19.72 2.94
C LEU A 111 -1.80 -20.41 2.59
N LEU A 112 -2.87 -19.64 2.36
CA LEU A 112 -4.16 -20.19 1.94
C LEU A 112 -4.06 -20.90 0.58
N SER A 113 -3.35 -20.30 -0.38
CA SER A 113 -3.15 -20.91 -1.70
C SER A 113 -2.29 -22.19 -1.63
N ALA A 114 -1.33 -22.26 -0.72
CA ALA A 114 -0.50 -23.44 -0.51
C ALA A 114 -1.30 -24.57 0.15
N ALA A 115 -2.15 -24.25 1.13
CA ALA A 115 -3.05 -25.22 1.74
C ALA A 115 -4.02 -25.82 0.71
N GLN A 116 -4.60 -24.97 -0.15
CA GLN A 116 -5.46 -25.41 -1.25
C GLN A 116 -4.73 -26.34 -2.23
N ARG A 117 -3.49 -25.99 -2.62
CA ARG A 117 -2.66 -26.85 -3.48
C ARG A 117 -2.39 -28.22 -2.88
N ARG A 118 -2.03 -28.28 -1.59
CA ARG A 118 -1.79 -29.55 -0.90
C ARG A 118 -3.03 -30.42 -0.84
N LYS A 119 -4.21 -29.81 -0.61
CA LYS A 119 -5.48 -30.53 -0.62
C LYS A 119 -5.75 -31.17 -1.98
N LEU A 120 -5.59 -30.41 -3.06
CA LEU A 120 -5.74 -30.94 -4.42
C LEU A 120 -4.74 -32.06 -4.74
N GLU A 121 -3.50 -31.94 -4.27
CA GLU A 121 -2.48 -32.98 -4.44
C GLU A 121 -2.84 -34.26 -3.66
N GLU A 122 -3.35 -34.12 -2.44
CA GLU A 122 -3.82 -35.23 -1.61
C GLU A 122 -5.01 -35.95 -2.27
N ASP A 123 -6.00 -35.19 -2.75
CA ASP A 123 -7.16 -35.72 -3.48
C ASP A 123 -6.70 -36.55 -4.69
N ARG A 124 -5.78 -36.01 -5.51
CA ARG A 124 -5.20 -36.73 -6.66
C ARG A 124 -4.43 -37.99 -6.26
N ARG A 125 -3.71 -37.95 -5.15
CA ARG A 125 -2.96 -39.11 -4.64
C ARG A 125 -3.93 -40.22 -4.24
N MET A 126 -5.00 -39.85 -3.53
CA MET A 126 -6.05 -40.78 -3.13
C MET A 126 -6.77 -41.36 -4.35
N GLU A 127 -7.10 -40.55 -5.35
CA GLU A 127 -7.75 -41.00 -6.59
C GLU A 127 -6.88 -41.99 -7.37
N ARG A 128 -5.57 -41.70 -7.55
CA ARG A 128 -4.64 -42.64 -8.20
C ARG A 128 -4.51 -43.94 -7.42
N LYS A 129 -4.52 -43.87 -6.09
CA LYS A 129 -4.48 -45.06 -5.23
C LYS A 129 -5.73 -45.91 -5.43
N VAL A 130 -6.91 -45.30 -5.36
CA VAL A 130 -8.19 -46.00 -5.58
C VAL A 130 -8.28 -46.60 -6.99
N GLN A 131 -7.79 -45.88 -8.01
CA GLN A 131 -7.78 -46.37 -9.38
C GLN A 131 -6.90 -47.61 -9.52
N LYS A 132 -5.70 -47.60 -8.91
CA LYS A 132 -4.79 -48.73 -8.90
C LYS A 132 -5.39 -49.94 -8.16
N GLU A 133 -5.98 -49.73 -6.99
CA GLU A 133 -6.68 -50.79 -6.24
C GLU A 133 -7.81 -51.41 -7.07
N ARG A 134 -8.57 -50.60 -7.81
CA ARG A 134 -9.64 -51.09 -8.71
C ARG A 134 -9.13 -51.84 -9.92
N GLU A 135 -7.98 -51.45 -10.48
CA GLU A 135 -7.35 -52.17 -11.58
C GLU A 135 -6.81 -53.54 -11.14
N GLU A 136 -6.31 -53.62 -9.90
CA GLU A 136 -5.88 -54.88 -9.27
C GLU A 136 -7.08 -55.78 -8.97
N GLU A 137 -8.14 -55.27 -8.31
CA GLU A 137 -9.39 -56.03 -8.06
C GLU A 137 -10.13 -56.40 -9.36
N GLY A 138 -10.10 -55.52 -10.35
CA GLY A 138 -10.73 -55.74 -11.65
C GLY A 138 -10.10 -56.89 -12.44
N GLN A 139 -8.82 -57.21 -12.21
CA GLN A 139 -8.18 -58.41 -12.77
C GLN A 139 -8.77 -59.69 -12.18
N GLU A 140 -9.15 -59.69 -10.89
CA GLU A 140 -9.75 -60.85 -10.23
C GLU A 140 -11.22 -61.07 -10.63
N PHE A 141 -11.92 -60.00 -11.05
CA PHE A 141 -13.33 -60.05 -11.46
C PHE A 141 -13.55 -59.80 -12.95
N ALA A 142 -12.54 -60.03 -13.78
CA ALA A 142 -12.61 -59.82 -15.24
C ALA A 142 -13.73 -60.62 -15.92
N ASP A 143 -14.12 -61.76 -15.36
CA ASP A 143 -15.20 -62.62 -15.87
C ASP A 143 -16.62 -62.12 -15.53
N LYS A 144 -16.76 -61.04 -14.75
CA LYS A 144 -18.06 -60.49 -14.33
C LYS A 144 -18.37 -59.17 -15.03
N ASP A 145 -19.65 -58.91 -15.28
CA ASP A 145 -20.11 -57.67 -15.89
C ASP A 145 -19.88 -56.45 -14.95
N ALA A 146 -19.14 -55.45 -15.44
CA ALA A 146 -18.88 -54.21 -14.72
C ALA A 146 -19.87 -53.10 -15.13
N PHE A 147 -20.75 -52.70 -14.21
CA PHE A 147 -21.73 -51.63 -14.46
C PHE A 147 -21.23 -50.29 -13.92
N VAL A 148 -20.98 -49.35 -14.83
CA VAL A 148 -20.52 -48.00 -14.50
C VAL A 148 -21.68 -46.99 -14.56
N THR A 149 -21.90 -46.25 -13.46
CA THR A 149 -22.89 -45.18 -13.38
C THR A 149 -22.49 -43.95 -14.21
N SER A 150 -23.47 -43.18 -14.70
CA SER A 150 -23.23 -41.97 -15.52
C SER A 150 -22.37 -40.93 -14.81
N ALA A 151 -22.49 -40.81 -13.48
CA ALA A 151 -21.68 -39.92 -12.66
C ALA A 151 -20.21 -40.35 -12.63
N TYR A 152 -19.92 -41.65 -12.56
CA TYR A 152 -18.54 -42.16 -12.60
C TYR A 152 -17.90 -41.98 -13.98
N LYS A 153 -18.65 -42.17 -15.07
CA LYS A 153 -18.16 -41.87 -16.43
C LYS A 153 -17.73 -40.42 -16.58
N LYS A 154 -18.52 -39.48 -16.03
CA LYS A 154 -18.18 -38.04 -16.03
C LYS A 154 -16.90 -37.75 -15.26
N LYS A 155 -16.75 -38.30 -14.05
CA LYS A 155 -15.51 -38.14 -13.26
C LYS A 155 -14.29 -38.70 -13.98
N LEU A 156 -14.41 -39.85 -14.65
CA LEU A 156 -13.31 -40.45 -15.40
C LEU A 156 -12.90 -39.58 -16.61
N GLN A 157 -13.89 -38.96 -17.26
CA GLN A 157 -13.64 -38.01 -18.35
C GLN A 157 -12.96 -36.73 -17.82
N GLU A 158 -13.45 -36.17 -16.71
CA GLU A 158 -12.85 -35.00 -16.06
C GLU A 158 -11.38 -35.26 -15.69
N LEU A 159 -11.08 -36.42 -15.10
CA LEU A 159 -9.70 -36.82 -14.78
C LEU A 159 -8.80 -36.94 -16.01
N ARG A 160 -9.31 -37.54 -17.08
CA ARG A 160 -8.58 -37.67 -18.34
C ARG A 160 -8.30 -36.30 -18.98
N GLU A 161 -9.28 -35.41 -18.95
CA GLU A 161 -9.12 -34.04 -19.45
C GLU A 161 -8.12 -33.25 -18.59
N GLU A 162 -8.13 -33.42 -17.28
CA GLU A 162 -7.14 -32.81 -16.38
C GLU A 162 -5.74 -33.34 -16.64
N GLU A 163 -5.56 -34.65 -16.80
CA GLU A 163 -4.26 -35.26 -17.11
C GLU A 163 -3.73 -34.80 -18.48
N GLU A 164 -4.58 -34.72 -19.51
CA GLU A 164 -4.18 -34.20 -20.82
C GLU A 164 -3.79 -32.72 -20.76
N ARG A 165 -4.51 -31.92 -19.96
CA ARG A 165 -4.15 -30.52 -19.71
C ARG A 165 -2.81 -30.40 -18.99
N GLU A 166 -2.59 -31.15 -17.93
CA GLU A 166 -1.32 -31.14 -17.21
C GLU A 166 -0.17 -31.62 -18.08
N ARG A 167 -0.39 -32.65 -18.90
CA ARG A 167 0.60 -33.11 -19.86
C ARG A 167 0.97 -32.01 -20.85
N ARG A 168 -0.03 -31.32 -21.40
CA ARG A 168 0.20 -30.20 -22.33
C ARG A 168 0.92 -29.03 -21.66
N GLU A 169 0.52 -28.66 -20.45
CA GLU A 169 1.16 -27.59 -19.68
C GLU A 169 2.61 -27.97 -19.34
N ALA A 170 2.88 -29.23 -18.95
CA ALA A 170 4.22 -29.74 -18.70
C ALA A 170 5.09 -29.78 -19.97
N GLU A 171 4.53 -30.14 -21.12
CA GLU A 171 5.22 -30.08 -22.42
C GLU A 171 5.55 -28.62 -22.81
N GLU A 172 4.62 -27.69 -22.58
CA GLU A 172 4.84 -26.26 -22.80
C GLU A 172 5.90 -25.69 -21.86
N GLU A 173 5.87 -26.05 -20.57
CA GLU A 173 6.87 -25.65 -19.58
C GLU A 173 8.23 -26.26 -19.90
N ALA A 174 8.30 -27.56 -20.24
CA ALA A 174 9.54 -28.21 -20.64
C ALA A 174 10.15 -27.57 -21.90
N ARG A 175 9.32 -27.10 -22.84
CA ARG A 175 9.78 -26.33 -24.01
C ARG A 175 10.21 -24.91 -23.67
N ASN A 176 9.69 -24.31 -22.60
CA ASN A 176 10.05 -22.95 -22.18
C ASN A 176 11.14 -22.95 -21.09
N ASP A 177 11.50 -24.12 -20.59
CA ASP A 177 12.53 -24.32 -19.58
C ASP A 177 13.90 -23.95 -20.14
N VAL A 178 14.39 -22.82 -19.64
CA VAL A 178 15.68 -22.24 -19.98
C VAL A 178 16.84 -23.21 -19.67
N THR A 179 16.73 -24.05 -18.65
CA THR A 179 17.82 -24.96 -18.26
C THR A 179 18.04 -26.08 -19.27
N LYS A 180 16.97 -26.46 -20.00
CA LYS A 180 16.99 -27.49 -21.04
C LYS A 180 17.37 -26.92 -22.40
N GLN A 181 17.36 -25.60 -22.56
CA GLN A 181 17.69 -24.90 -23.81
C GLN A 181 19.08 -24.27 -23.74
N LYS A 182 19.79 -24.27 -24.89
CA LYS A 182 21.09 -23.60 -25.01
C LYS A 182 20.94 -22.06 -25.05
N ASP A 183 19.77 -21.56 -25.45
CA ASP A 183 19.51 -20.15 -25.67
C ASP A 183 18.21 -19.68 -24.99
N MET A 184 18.20 -18.46 -24.45
CA MET A 184 17.06 -17.82 -23.77
C MET A 184 15.88 -17.43 -24.69
N SER A 185 15.96 -17.79 -25.98
CA SER A 185 15.02 -17.30 -27.01
C SER A 185 13.58 -17.81 -26.80
N GLY A 186 13.41 -19.00 -26.21
CA GLY A 186 12.09 -19.55 -25.84
C GLY A 186 11.40 -18.72 -24.76
N PHE A 187 12.15 -18.36 -23.70
CA PHE A 187 11.67 -17.47 -22.64
C PHE A 187 11.25 -16.11 -23.20
N TYR A 188 12.07 -15.47 -24.04
CA TYR A 188 11.72 -14.17 -24.63
C TYR A 188 10.50 -14.26 -25.56
N ARG A 189 10.34 -15.35 -26.32
CA ARG A 189 9.16 -15.58 -27.16
C ARG A 189 7.89 -15.71 -26.33
N HIS A 190 7.95 -16.44 -25.21
CA HIS A 190 6.84 -16.59 -24.28
C HIS A 190 6.49 -15.26 -23.59
N LEU A 191 7.50 -14.53 -23.10
CA LEU A 191 7.32 -13.21 -22.48
C LEU A 191 6.72 -12.18 -23.44
N LEU A 192 7.20 -12.15 -24.70
CA LEU A 192 6.63 -11.30 -25.75
C LEU A 192 5.21 -11.71 -26.11
N ALA A 193 4.91 -13.01 -26.18
CA ALA A 193 3.56 -13.51 -26.41
C ALA A 193 2.60 -13.11 -25.27
N GLN A 194 3.06 -13.14 -24.02
CA GLN A 194 2.25 -12.76 -22.87
C GLN A 194 1.99 -11.25 -22.81
N THR A 195 3.01 -10.43 -23.10
CA THR A 195 2.94 -8.96 -23.05
C THR A 195 2.22 -8.36 -24.27
N MET A 196 2.54 -8.82 -25.48
CA MET A 196 1.99 -8.28 -26.73
C MET A 196 0.74 -9.04 -27.22
N GLY A 197 0.64 -10.35 -26.96
CA GLY A 197 -0.50 -11.17 -27.39
C GLY A 197 -1.79 -10.85 -26.65
N ARG A 198 -1.71 -10.33 -25.41
CA ARG A 198 -2.87 -9.89 -24.64
C ARG A 198 -3.57 -8.67 -25.24
N ARG A 199 -2.87 -7.86 -26.06
CA ARG A 199 -3.41 -6.65 -26.71
C ARG A 199 -4.20 -6.94 -28.00
N ARG A 200 -4.08 -8.13 -28.60
CA ARG A 200 -4.75 -8.49 -29.88
C ARG A 200 -6.14 -9.13 -29.75
N ARG A 201 -6.69 -9.28 -28.54
CA ARG A 201 -8.06 -9.77 -28.32
C ARG A 201 -9.13 -8.67 -28.23
N VAL A 202 -8.77 -7.41 -28.50
CA VAL A 202 -9.76 -6.32 -28.63
C VAL A 202 -10.11 -6.17 -30.12
N GLY A 203 -11.23 -6.79 -30.51
CA GLY A 203 -12.14 -6.32 -31.56
C GLY A 203 -11.61 -6.18 -33.00
N HIS A 204 -11.49 -7.29 -33.73
CA HIS A 204 -11.73 -7.27 -35.18
C HIS A 204 -12.99 -8.08 -35.50
N ARG A 205 -14.15 -7.39 -35.45
CA ARG A 205 -15.40 -7.87 -36.06
C ARG A 205 -15.23 -7.81 -37.58
N SER A 206 -14.87 -8.94 -38.18
CA SER A 206 -14.82 -9.09 -39.64
C SER A 206 -16.24 -9.01 -40.21
N ARG A 207 -16.57 -7.93 -40.95
CA ARG A 207 -17.72 -7.88 -41.86
C ARG A 207 -17.40 -8.77 -43.06
N SER A 208 -17.73 -10.05 -42.94
CA SER A 208 -17.73 -10.99 -44.06
C SER A 208 -18.94 -10.73 -44.98
N SER A 209 -18.78 -9.88 -45.99
CA SER A 209 -19.67 -9.85 -47.15
C SER A 209 -19.31 -11.00 -48.09
N ARG A 210 -19.98 -12.16 -47.95
CA ARG A 210 -19.91 -13.24 -48.94
C ARG A 210 -20.71 -12.83 -50.18
N LYS A 211 -20.04 -12.38 -51.24
CA LYS A 211 -20.62 -12.37 -52.59
C LYS A 211 -20.63 -13.81 -53.11
N ARG A 212 -21.82 -14.39 -53.17
CA ARG A 212 -22.12 -15.73 -53.67
C ARG A 212 -22.15 -15.65 -55.21
N TRP A 213 -21.15 -16.20 -55.88
CA TRP A 213 -21.21 -16.40 -57.34
C TRP A 213 -21.86 -17.75 -57.59
N THR A 214 -23.06 -17.75 -58.15
CA THR A 214 -23.75 -18.95 -58.60
C THR A 214 -23.36 -19.23 -60.05
N THR A 215 -22.64 -20.32 -60.29
CA THR A 215 -22.45 -20.85 -61.65
C THR A 215 -23.73 -21.56 -62.09
N LYS A 216 -24.48 -20.93 -63.01
CA LYS A 216 -25.61 -21.57 -63.72
C LYS A 216 -25.06 -22.67 -64.64
N LEU A 217 -25.30 -23.93 -64.28
CA LEU A 217 -25.15 -25.07 -65.19
C LEU A 217 -26.47 -25.21 -65.98
N GLN A 218 -26.44 -24.96 -67.29
CA GLN A 218 -27.56 -25.29 -68.18
C GLN A 218 -27.46 -26.76 -68.60
N PRO A 219 -28.52 -27.57 -68.44
CA PRO A 219 -28.55 -28.91 -69.00
C PRO A 219 -29.00 -28.83 -70.46
N HIS A 220 -28.11 -29.12 -71.41
CA HIS A 220 -28.52 -29.39 -72.78
C HIS A 220 -28.82 -30.89 -72.90
N LEU A 221 -30.11 -31.21 -73.08
CA LEU A 221 -30.58 -32.52 -73.47
C LEU A 221 -30.28 -32.75 -74.96
N ARG A 222 -29.80 -33.97 -75.23
CA ARG A 222 -29.68 -34.70 -76.50
C ARG A 222 -30.67 -34.30 -77.60
N LYS A 223 -30.18 -34.22 -78.84
CA LYS A 223 -30.29 -35.27 -79.87
C LYS A 223 -29.36 -34.95 -81.05
#